data_AF-A0A850M3R2-F1
#
_entry.id   AF-A0A850M3R2-F1
#
_cell.length_a   1.000
_cell.length_b   1.000
_cell.length_c   1.000
_cell.angle_alpha   90.00
_cell.angle_beta   90.00
_cell.angle_gamma   90.00
#
_symmetry.space_group_name_H-M   'P 1'
#
loop_
_entity.id
_entity.type
_entity.pdbx_description
1 polymer ?
#
loop_
_entity_poly.entity_id
_entity_poly.type
_entity_poly.pdbx_seq_one_letter_code
_entity_poly.pdbx_strand_id
1 'polypeptide(L)' 'MRPTKVWAHFKEKAVRVSGDAKPKIIEMLNDAVGSELDKMIEKLPKFSKGQKKGEIKRKTIKPEDLK' A
#
# COMPACT_ATOMS: atom_id res chain seq x y z
N MET A 1 -0.41 -3.85 23.69
CA MET A 1 -0.56 -3.56 22.24
C MET A 1 0.63 -2.70 21.82
N ARG A 2 1.45 -3.12 20.85
CA ARG A 2 2.55 -2.27 20.36
C ARG A 2 1.94 -1.07 19.61
N PRO A 3 2.46 0.17 19.78
CA PRO A 3 2.01 1.28 18.97
C PRO A 3 2.23 0.96 17.49
N THR A 4 1.23 1.22 16.65
CA THR A 4 1.39 1.06 15.20
C THR A 4 2.51 1.98 14.70
N LYS A 5 3.15 1.62 13.58
CA LYS A 5 4.23 2.42 12.98
C LYS A 5 3.80 3.89 12.76
N VAL A 6 2.52 4.09 12.44
CA VAL A 6 1.90 5.42 12.32
C VAL A 6 2.04 6.22 13.61
N TRP A 7 1.60 5.67 14.75
CA TRP A 7 1.66 6.38 16.03
C TRP A 7 3.09 6.53 16.57
N ALA A 8 3.95 5.55 16.31
CA ALA A 8 5.38 5.65 16.62
C ALA A 8 6.01 6.86 15.91
N HIS A 9 5.71 7.06 14.62
CA HIS A 9 6.22 8.18 13.83
C HIS A 9 5.81 9.55 14.37
N PHE A 10 4.55 9.72 14.79
CA PHE A 10 4.10 10.97 15.43
C PHE A 10 4.79 11.19 16.78
N LYS A 11 4.96 10.12 17.57
CA LYS A 11 5.63 10.18 18.87
C LYS A 11 7.11 10.55 18.74
N GLU A 12 7.83 9.96 17.79
CA GLU A 12 9.24 10.28 17.49
C GLU A 12 9.42 11.74 17.09
N LYS A 13 8.43 12.31 16.40
CA LYS A 13 8.41 13.74 16.02
C LYS A 13 7.83 14.67 17.09
N ALA A 14 7.59 14.16 18.31
CA ALA A 14 6.99 14.90 19.42
C ALA A 14 5.61 15.54 19.12
N VAL A 15 4.87 14.97 18.15
CA VAL A 15 3.53 15.44 17.78
C VAL A 15 2.47 14.66 18.57
N ARG A 16 1.60 15.38 19.28
CA ARG A 16 0.44 14.80 19.96
C ARG A 16 -0.77 14.82 19.02
N VAL A 17 -1.44 13.69 18.90
CA VAL A 17 -2.65 13.53 18.10
C VAL A 17 -3.85 13.38 19.02
N SER A 18 -4.85 14.25 18.86
CA SER A 18 -6.09 14.19 19.64
C SER A 18 -6.87 12.91 19.32
N GLY A 19 -7.69 12.43 20.27
CA GLY A 19 -8.41 11.16 20.13
C GLY A 19 -9.35 11.14 18.93
N ASP A 20 -10.01 12.26 18.66
CA ASP A 20 -10.91 12.53 17.55
C ASP A 20 -10.20 12.66 16.19
N ALA A 21 -8.93 13.07 16.16
CA ALA A 21 -8.14 13.16 14.94
C ALA A 21 -7.57 11.81 14.48
N LYS A 22 -7.39 10.85 15.40
CA LYS A 22 -6.86 9.51 15.09
C LYS A 22 -7.62 8.79 13.98
N PRO A 23 -8.96 8.65 14.02
CA PRO A 23 -9.69 7.96 12.96
C PRO A 23 -9.51 8.63 11.59
N LYS A 24 -9.61 9.96 11.54
CA LYS A 24 -9.41 10.73 10.30
C LYS A 24 -8.02 10.56 9.70
N ILE A 25 -6.98 10.56 10.54
CA ILE A 25 -5.60 10.33 10.08
C ILE A 25 -5.46 8.94 9.47
N ILE A 26 -6.08 7.94 10.07
CA ILE A 26 -6.04 6.57 9.55
C ILE A 26 -6.79 6.47 8.22
N GLU A 27 -7.95 7.09 8.08
CA GLU A 27 -8.67 7.18 6.80
C GLU A 27 -7.83 7.83 5.70
N MET A 28 -7.26 9.02 5.97
CA MET A 28 -6.39 9.71 5.02
C MET A 28 -5.16 8.87 4.62
N LEU A 29 -4.57 8.15 5.57
CA LEU A 29 -3.45 7.26 5.28
C LEU A 29 -3.87 6.05 4.46
N ASN A 30 -5.05 5.49 4.73
CA ASN A 30 -5.58 4.36 3.95
C ASN A 30 -5.86 4.79 2.50
N ASP A 31 -6.42 5.97 2.28
CA ASP A 31 -6.67 6.50 0.93
C ASP A 31 -5.36 6.73 0.17
N ALA A 32 -4.35 7.29 0.85
CA ALA A 32 -3.02 7.50 0.26
C ALA A 32 -2.32 6.16 -0.05
N VAL A 33 -2.41 5.19 0.86
CA VAL A 33 -1.86 3.84 0.65
C VAL A 33 -2.58 3.15 -0.51
N GLY A 34 -3.91 3.22 -0.57
CA GLY A 34 -4.71 2.66 -1.67
C GLY A 34 -4.28 3.24 -3.03
N SER A 35 -4.15 4.56 -3.10
CA SER A 35 -3.70 5.26 -4.31
C SER A 35 -2.29 4.83 -4.74
N GLU A 36 -1.38 4.62 -3.78
CA GLU A 36 -0.02 4.18 -4.08
C GLU A 36 0.03 2.70 -4.50
N LEU A 37 -0.81 1.85 -3.90
CA LEU A 37 -0.97 0.46 -4.31
C LEU A 37 -1.54 0.36 -5.73
N ASP A 38 -2.50 1.20 -6.10
CA ASP A 38 -3.03 1.24 -7.47
C ASP A 38 -1.95 1.63 -8.48
N LYS A 39 -1.12 2.63 -8.17
CA LYS A 39 0.04 2.98 -9.01
C LYS A 39 1.03 1.82 -9.12
N MET A 40 1.29 1.08 -8.04
CA MET A 40 2.14 -0.10 -8.09
C MET A 40 1.54 -1.15 -9.03
N ILE A 41 0.23 -1.40 -8.94
CA ILE A 41 -0.49 -2.34 -9.81
C ILE A 41 -0.47 -1.89 -11.27
N GLU A 42 -0.57 -0.59 -11.55
CA GLU A 42 -0.52 -0.04 -12.90
C GLU A 42 0.85 -0.18 -13.56
N LYS A 43 1.93 -0.10 -12.77
CA LYS A 43 3.30 -0.33 -13.24
C LYS A 43 3.59 -1.79 -13.56
N LEU A 44 2.80 -2.73 -13.03
CA LEU A 44 2.99 -4.15 -13.33
C LEU A 44 2.72 -4.43 -14.82
N PRO A 45 3.47 -5.34 -15.43
CA PRO A 45 3.23 -5.74 -16.81
C PRO A 45 1.78 -6.23 -16.98
N LYS A 46 0.99 -5.49 -17.78
CA LYS A 46 -0.37 -5.86 -18.16
C LYS A 46 -0.31 -7.08 -19.08
N PHE A 47 -0.16 -8.28 -18.52
CA PHE A 47 -0.31 -9.57 -19.20
C PHE A 47 -0.21 -9.50 -20.74
N SER A 48 1.00 -9.31 -21.26
CA SER A 48 1.29 -9.85 -22.57
C SER A 48 1.09 -11.37 -22.46
N LYS A 49 0.40 -11.94 -23.44
CA LYS A 49 -0.09 -13.31 -23.51
C LYS A 49 0.81 -14.28 -22.71
N GLY A 50 0.23 -15.04 -21.77
CA GLY A 50 0.98 -16.09 -21.07
C GLY A 50 1.76 -16.94 -22.06
N GLN A 51 2.93 -17.45 -21.68
CA GLN A 51 3.83 -18.18 -22.59
C GLN A 51 3.12 -19.34 -23.32
N LYS A 52 2.00 -19.86 -22.75
CA LYS A 52 1.15 -20.87 -23.37
C LYS A 52 -0.31 -20.42 -23.45
N LYS A 53 -0.96 -20.80 -24.56
CA LYS A 53 -2.39 -20.57 -24.82
C LYS A 53 -3.22 -21.37 -23.79
N GLY A 54 -3.88 -20.68 -22.86
CA GLY A 54 -4.80 -21.29 -21.87
C GLY A 54 -4.47 -21.03 -20.40
N GLU A 55 -3.34 -20.39 -20.07
CA GLU A 55 -3.02 -20.08 -18.68
C GLU A 55 -3.85 -18.92 -18.10
N ILE A 56 -4.36 -19.14 -16.88
CA ILE A 56 -5.08 -18.13 -16.09
C ILE A 56 -4.10 -17.02 -15.71
N LYS A 57 -4.41 -15.79 -16.12
CA LYS A 57 -3.64 -14.58 -15.85
C LYS A 57 -3.65 -14.21 -14.35
N ARG A 58 -2.72 -14.74 -13.55
CA ARG A 58 -2.56 -14.36 -12.13
C ARG A 58 -1.69 -13.11 -11.98
N LYS A 59 -2.26 -11.95 -11.63
CA LYS A 59 -1.47 -10.75 -11.23
C LYS A 59 -0.68 -11.05 -9.95
N THR A 60 0.44 -11.76 -10.08
CA THR A 60 1.37 -12.04 -8.99
C THR A 60 2.46 -11.00 -9.07
N ILE A 61 2.55 -10.14 -8.05
CA ILE A 61 3.68 -9.21 -7.91
C ILE A 61 4.90 -10.04 -7.54
N LYS A 62 5.94 -10.02 -8.37
CA LYS A 62 7.25 -10.60 -8.04
C LYS A 62 8.18 -9.50 -7.54
N PRO A 63 9.22 -9.83 -6.74
CA PRO A 63 10.25 -8.87 -6.35
C PRO A 63 10.94 -8.20 -7.55
N GLU A 64 10.98 -8.88 -8.69
CA GLU A 64 11.50 -8.36 -9.97
C GLU A 64 10.69 -7.17 -10.50
N ASP A 65 9.38 -7.12 -10.21
CA ASP A 65 8.47 -6.05 -10.64
C ASP A 65 8.52 -4.82 -9.71
N LEU A 66 9.24 -4.91 -8.59
CA LEU A 66 9.37 -3.86 -7.57
C LEU A 66 10.68 -3.06 -7.70
N LYS A 67 11.43 -3.23 -8.80
CA LYS A 67 12.68 -2.50 -9.09
C LYS A 67 12.46 -1.17 -9.79
#